data_AF-A0A350RE19-F1
#
_entry.id   AF-A0A350RE19-F1
#
_cell.length_a   1.000
_cell.length_b   1.000
_cell.length_c   1.000
_cell.angle_alpha   90.00
_cell.angle_beta   90.00
_cell.angle_gamma   90.00
#
_symmetry.space_group_name_H-M   'P 1'
#
loop_
_entity.id
_entity.type
_entity.pdbx_description
1 polymer ?
#
loop_
_entity_poly.entity_id
_entity_poly.type
_entity_poly.pdbx_seq_one_letter_code
_entity_poly.pdbx_strand_id
1 'polypeptide(L)'
;MSAVDFDELRSRFRLPDGKVYLDGNSLGALPTHTAERLYEVISTEWAVDLVSGWNTKQWIDLPLSVGDQIAPIIGATMGNVVCCDSLSI
;
A
#
# COMPACT_ATOMS: atom_id res chain seq x y z
N MET A 1 -13.34 7.16 -22.29
CA MET A 1 -12.20 6.88 -21.39
C MET A 1 -11.38 8.14 -21.33
N SER A 2 -11.20 8.76 -20.15
CA SER A 2 -10.27 9.88 -20.05
C SER A 2 -8.86 9.35 -20.38
N ALA A 3 -8.06 10.17 -21.06
CA ALA A 3 -6.66 9.83 -21.24
C ALA A 3 -5.99 9.79 -19.86
N VAL A 4 -5.22 8.73 -19.60
CA VAL A 4 -4.44 8.62 -18.37
C VAL A 4 -3.28 9.61 -18.44
N ASP A 5 -3.15 10.46 -17.43
CA ASP A 5 -2.00 11.35 -17.26
C ASP A 5 -0.84 10.57 -16.61
N PHE A 6 0.13 10.17 -17.42
CA PHE A 6 1.29 9.41 -16.95
C PHE A 6 2.30 10.26 -16.17
N ASP A 7 2.34 11.57 -16.38
CA ASP A 7 3.22 12.46 -15.62
C ASP A 7 2.68 12.64 -14.20
N GLU A 8 1.36 12.79 -14.07
CA GLU A 8 0.69 12.79 -12.77
C GLU A 8 0.93 11.47 -12.03
N LEU A 9 0.74 10.32 -12.69
CA LEU A 9 1.00 9.02 -12.08
C LEU A 9 2.47 8.85 -11.66
N ARG A 10 3.40 9.27 -12.52
CA ARG A 10 4.85 9.21 -12.23
C ARG A 10 5.19 10.03 -10.99
N SER A 11 4.59 11.20 -10.81
CA SER A 11 4.84 12.08 -9.66
C SER A 11 4.52 11.45 -8.30
N ARG A 12 3.70 10.39 -8.29
CA ARG A 12 3.33 9.65 -7.08
C ARG A 12 4.45 8.76 -6.55
N PHE A 13 5.57 8.61 -7.26
CA PHE A 13 6.70 7.76 -6.88
C PHE A 13 7.99 8.54 -6.67
N ARG A 14 8.79 8.11 -5.69
CA ARG A 14 10.15 8.62 -5.48
C ARG A 14 11.10 7.89 -6.44
N LEU A 15 11.59 8.62 -7.44
CA LEU A 15 12.58 8.14 -8.39
C LEU A 15 13.82 9.04 -8.31
N PRO A 16 15.04 8.50 -8.17
CA PRO A 16 16.26 9.30 -8.16
C PRO A 16 16.47 10.01 -9.51
N ASP A 17 16.91 11.28 -9.46
CA ASP A 17 17.25 12.03 -10.67
C ASP A 17 18.34 11.31 -11.48
N GLY A 18 18.18 11.33 -12.81
CA GLY A 18 19.12 10.70 -13.74
C GLY A 18 19.12 9.16 -13.74
N LYS A 19 18.28 8.49 -12.93
CA LYS A 19 18.17 7.03 -12.92
C LYS A 19 16.99 6.54 -13.77
N VAL A 20 17.29 5.67 -14.73
CA VAL A 20 16.26 4.88 -15.44
C VAL A 20 16.11 3.54 -14.70
N TYR A 21 15.00 3.37 -13.99
CA TYR A 21 14.75 2.17 -13.18
C TYR A 21 13.91 1.16 -13.96
N LEU A 22 14.54 0.06 -14.38
CA LEU A 22 13.95 -0.99 -15.24
C LEU A 22 13.76 -2.33 -14.51
N ASP A 23 13.72 -2.33 -13.19
CA ASP A 23 13.58 -3.54 -12.35
C ASP A 23 12.36 -3.47 -11.41
N GLY A 24 11.34 -2.72 -11.84
CA GLY A 24 10.09 -2.54 -11.10
C GLY A 24 9.25 -3.81 -10.96
N ASN A 25 9.52 -4.82 -11.79
CA ASN A 25 8.92 -6.15 -11.73
C ASN A 25 9.50 -7.01 -10.58
N SER A 26 10.68 -6.67 -10.07
CA SER A 26 11.24 -7.30 -8.87
C SER A 26 10.87 -6.52 -7.62
N LEU A 27 11.11 -5.20 -7.63
CA LEU A 27 10.76 -4.30 -6.53
C LEU A 27 10.13 -3.01 -7.07
N GLY A 28 8.87 -2.75 -6.74
CA GLY A 28 8.18 -1.52 -7.14
C GLY A 28 8.89 -0.27 -6.61
N ALA A 29 8.87 0.81 -7.40
CA ALA A 29 9.35 2.11 -6.94
C ALA A 29 8.54 2.59 -5.72
N LEU A 30 9.19 3.28 -4.78
CA LEU A 30 8.57 3.72 -3.53
C LEU A 30 7.51 4.81 -3.78
N PRO A 31 6.23 4.59 -3.42
CA PRO A 31 5.24 5.66 -3.43
C PRO A 31 5.62 6.78 -2.45
N THR A 32 5.35 8.03 -2.83
CA THR A 32 5.75 9.23 -2.08
C THR A 32 5.17 9.29 -0.68
N HIS A 33 3.95 8.79 -0.48
CA HIS A 33 3.21 8.81 0.79
C HIS A 33 3.61 7.68 1.76
N THR A 34 4.31 6.64 1.30
CA THR A 34 4.57 5.44 2.11
C THR A 34 5.37 5.75 3.38
N ALA A 35 6.39 6.60 3.27
CA ALA A 35 7.24 6.95 4.42
C ALA A 35 6.45 7.70 5.51
N GLU A 36 5.59 8.63 5.11
CA GLU A 36 4.74 9.39 6.04
C GLU A 36 3.73 8.48 6.72
N ARG A 37 3.04 7.62 5.95
CA ARG A 37 2.09 6.66 6.51
C ARG A 37 2.73 5.72 7.53
N LEU A 38 3.92 5.19 7.23
CA LEU A 38 4.65 4.34 8.18
C LEU A 38 5.08 5.10 9.43
N TYR A 39 5.49 6.37 9.28
CA TYR A 39 5.83 7.21 10.41
C TYR A 39 4.63 7.43 11.34
N GLU A 40 3.43 7.69 10.81
CA GLU A 40 2.20 7.81 11.59
C GLU A 40 1.87 6.53 12.37
N VAL A 41 1.94 5.37 11.69
CA VAL A 41 1.68 4.07 12.34
C VAL A 41 2.61 3.86 13.52
N ILE A 42 3.89 4.19 13.38
CA ILE A 42 4.89 3.97 14.44
C ILE A 42 4.76 5.03 15.55
N SER A 43 4.82 6.30 15.18
CA SER A 43 4.96 7.42 16.12
C SER A 43 3.66 7.81 16.82
N THR A 44 2.52 7.46 16.22
CA THR A 44 1.20 7.82 16.74
C THR A 44 0.42 6.57 17.10
N GLU A 45 0.06 5.74 16.12
CA GLU A 45 -0.85 4.62 16.36
C GLU A 45 -0.26 3.62 17.35
N TRP A 46 0.95 3.13 17.12
CA TRP A 46 1.59 2.17 18.00
C TRP A 46 2.08 2.79 19.30
N ALA A 47 2.82 3.91 19.22
CA ALA A 47 3.40 4.53 20.40
C ALA A 47 2.35 5.02 21.42
N VAL A 48 1.15 5.42 20.97
CA VAL A 48 0.10 5.98 21.83
C VAL A 48 -0.99 4.95 22.15
N ASP A 49 -1.57 4.30 21.13
CA ASP A 49 -2.75 3.45 21.33
C ASP A 49 -2.39 2.03 21.78
N LEU A 50 -1.13 1.61 21.61
CA LEU A 50 -0.64 0.29 22.00
C LEU A 50 -1.56 -0.83 21.47
N VAL A 51 -1.92 -1.78 22.33
CA VAL A 51 -2.81 -2.90 21.98
C VAL A 51 -4.22 -2.45 21.57
N SER A 52 -4.66 -1.25 21.98
CA SER A 52 -5.99 -0.77 21.57
C SER A 52 -6.04 -0.43 20.07
N GLY A 53 -4.89 -0.17 19.44
CA GLY A 53 -4.73 0.07 18.00
C GLY A 53 -5.34 -1.04 17.13
N TRP A 54 -5.36 -2.28 17.62
CA TRP A 54 -6.06 -3.40 16.96
C TRP A 54 -7.51 -3.06 16.60
N ASN A 55 -8.20 -2.32 17.47
CA ASN A 55 -9.58 -1.91 17.27
C ASN A 55 -9.69 -0.44 16.85
N THR A 56 -8.98 0.47 17.53
CA THR A 56 -9.12 1.92 17.31
C THR A 56 -8.55 2.38 15.97
N LYS A 57 -7.59 1.65 15.41
CA LYS A 57 -6.97 1.90 14.09
C LYS A 57 -7.28 0.80 13.09
N GLN A 58 -8.19 -0.11 13.44
CA GLN A 58 -8.67 -1.20 12.59
C GLN A 58 -7.56 -2.10 12.04
N TRP A 59 -6.47 -2.29 12.79
CA TRP A 59 -5.39 -3.19 12.35
C TRP A 59 -5.88 -4.64 12.18
N ILE A 60 -6.91 -5.04 12.96
CA ILE A 60 -7.49 -6.39 12.84
C ILE A 60 -8.14 -6.64 11.48
N ASP A 61 -8.73 -5.59 10.89
CA ASP A 61 -9.44 -5.66 9.61
C ASP A 61 -8.55 -5.25 8.42
N LEU A 62 -7.33 -4.78 8.68
CA LEU A 62 -6.44 -4.26 7.64
C LEU A 62 -6.18 -5.27 6.51
N PRO A 63 -5.89 -6.57 6.78
CA PRO A 63 -5.74 -7.58 5.72
C PRO A 63 -6.95 -7.69 4.78
N LEU A 64 -8.17 -7.53 5.33
CA LEU A 64 -9.42 -7.60 4.57
C LEU A 64 -9.59 -6.34 3.71
N SER A 65 -9.39 -5.16 4.31
CA SER A 65 -9.53 -3.88 3.60
C SER A 65 -8.52 -3.72 2.46
N VAL A 66 -7.29 -4.22 2.63
CA VAL A 66 -6.28 -4.26 1.55
C VAL A 66 -6.67 -5.29 0.49
N GLY A 67 -7.19 -6.45 0.91
CA GLY A 67 -7.74 -7.44 -0.02
C GLY A 67 -8.86 -6.87 -0.91
N ASP A 68 -9.79 -6.10 -0.34
CA ASP A 68 -10.85 -5.43 -1.08
C ASP A 68 -10.34 -4.42 -2.13
N GLN A 69 -9.21 -3.77 -1.86
CA GLN A 69 -8.55 -2.89 -2.84
C GLN A 69 -7.88 -3.68 -3.97
N ILE A 70 -7.39 -4.89 -3.69
CA ILE A 70 -6.77 -5.79 -4.69
C ILE A 70 -7.82 -6.48 -5.56
N ALA A 71 -8.99 -6.83 -4.99
CA ALA A 71 -10.05 -7.57 -5.65
C ALA A 71 -10.38 -7.10 -7.09
N PRO A 72 -10.65 -5.82 -7.37
CA PRO A 72 -10.96 -5.36 -8.73
C PRO A 72 -9.78 -5.47 -9.70
N ILE A 73 -8.53 -5.48 -9.22
CA ILE A 73 -7.32 -5.61 -10.06
C ILE A 73 -7.21 -7.03 -10.62
N ILE A 74 -7.67 -8.03 -9.86
CA ILE A 74 -7.60 -9.45 -10.24
C ILE A 74 -8.95 -10.03 -10.69
N GLY A 75 -10.00 -9.21 -10.80
CA GLY A 75 -11.33 -9.63 -11.23
C GLY A 75 -12.16 -10.37 -10.16
N ALA A 76 -11.79 -10.25 -8.89
CA ALA A 76 -12.56 -10.77 -7.77
C ALA A 76 -13.60 -9.73 -7.26
N THR A 77 -14.60 -10.20 -6.52
CA THR A 77 -15.54 -9.32 -5.79
C THR A 77 -14.99 -8.94 -4.42
N MET A 78 -15.48 -7.83 -3.85
CA MET A 78 -15.22 -7.47 -2.45
C MET A 78 -15.58 -8.63 -1.50
N GLY A 79 -14.82 -8.78 -0.42
CA GLY A 79 -14.95 -9.83 0.58
C GLY A 79 -14.31 -11.18 0.21
N ASN A 80 -13.78 -11.34 -1.00
CA ASN A 80 -13.22 -12.61 -1.48
C ASN A 80 -11.69 -12.66 -1.52
N VAL A 81 -11.00 -11.60 -1.07
CA VAL A 81 -9.54 -11.50 -1.10
C VAL A 81 -9.05 -11.06 0.28
N VAL A 82 -7.96 -11.69 0.75
CA VAL A 82 -7.26 -11.32 1.99
C VAL A 82 -5.78 -11.10 1.63
N CYS A 83 -5.19 -9.99 2.10
CA CYS A 83 -3.76 -9.72 1.93
C CYS A 83 -2.99 -10.18 3.18
N CYS A 84 -2.24 -11.28 3.09
CA CYS A 84 -1.49 -11.83 4.21
C CYS A 84 -0.19 -12.54 3.76
N ASP A 85 0.70 -12.78 4.72
CA ASP A 85 1.87 -13.64 4.63
C ASP A 85 2.83 -13.33 3.46
N SER A 86 3.12 -14.34 2.63
CA SER A 86 4.00 -14.29 1.48
C SER A 86 3.42 -15.15 0.35
N LEU A 87 3.97 -15.06 -0.87
CA LEU A 87 3.55 -15.95 -1.97
C LEU A 87 3.95 -17.42 -1.74
N SER A 88 4.97 -17.67 -0.91
CA SER A 88 5.47 -19.02 -0.63
C SER A 88 4.91 -19.56 0.69
N ILE A 89 5.12 -20.86 0.91
CA ILE A 89 4.82 -21.58 2.16
C ILE A 89 6.02 -21.62 3.09
#